data_AF-A0A2T5J4H3-F1
#
_entry.id   AF-A0A2T5J4H3-F1
#
_cell.length_a   1.000
_cell.length_b   1.000
_cell.length_c   1.000
_cell.angle_alpha   90.00
_cell.angle_beta   90.00
_cell.angle_gamma   90.00
#
_symmetry.space_group_name_H-M   'P 1'
#
loop_
_entity.id
_entity.type
_entity.pdbx_description
1 polymer ?
#
loop_
_entity_poly.entity_id
_entity_poly.type
_entity_poly.pdbx_seq_one_letter_code
_entity_poly.pdbx_strand_id
1 'polypeptide(L)'
;MSKQAVLLLTQLHDGKVLKAYNNLSVASSHFAESYILYHKRSTLPYEFSELRLHTFTDSILNDLGCTPLAPKIVPGSCHFPLYDFFLACPEYDYYWLIEDDVHFEGDWRFFFEECSQHYLEVDFLASHIYLYDQQPLWRWWDSLCHPNKFIPFDLRLRSFNPIYRISKSARPKKDEP
;
A
#
# COMPACT_ATOMS: atom_id res chain seq x y z
N MET A 1 14.29 15.96 -6.66
CA MET A 1 14.07 14.75 -5.84
C MET A 1 12.68 14.25 -6.13
N SER A 2 12.51 12.93 -6.23
CA SER A 2 11.19 12.34 -6.47
C SER A 2 10.32 12.46 -5.22
N LYS A 3 9.07 12.90 -5.38
CA LYS A 3 8.16 13.15 -4.24
C LYS A 3 7.56 11.83 -3.79
N GLN A 4 7.70 11.48 -2.51
CA GLN A 4 7.18 10.20 -1.98
C GLN A 4 6.18 10.40 -0.84
N ALA A 5 5.23 9.47 -0.71
CA ALA A 5 4.33 9.38 0.43
C ALA A 5 4.58 8.07 1.20
N VAL A 6 4.60 8.13 2.53
CA VAL A 6 4.68 6.95 3.41
C VAL A 6 3.40 6.82 4.21
N LEU A 7 2.69 5.71 4.02
CA LEU A 7 1.35 5.50 4.56
C LEU A 7 1.34 4.35 5.56
N LEU A 8 0.92 4.62 6.80
CA LEU A 8 0.63 3.59 7.79
C LEU A 8 -0.86 3.24 7.74
N LEU A 9 -1.20 2.05 7.24
CA LEU A 9 -2.55 1.53 7.17
C LEU A 9 -2.99 0.98 8.51
N THR A 10 -4.07 1.52 9.08
CA THR A 10 -4.55 1.08 10.38
C THR A 10 -6.05 1.31 10.57
N GLN A 11 -6.64 0.53 11.46
CA GLN A 11 -7.97 0.78 12.04
C GLN A 11 -7.90 1.06 13.55
N LEU A 12 -6.69 1.04 14.11
CA LEU A 12 -6.38 1.19 15.52
C LEU A 12 -5.87 2.62 15.76
N HIS A 13 -5.94 3.07 17.00
CA HIS A 13 -5.51 4.43 17.41
C HIS A 13 -4.76 4.39 18.75
N ASP A 14 -4.18 3.23 19.09
CA ASP A 14 -3.43 3.06 20.33
C ASP A 14 -1.99 3.60 20.23
N GLY A 15 -1.30 3.60 21.37
CA GLY A 15 0.08 4.08 21.45
C GLY A 15 1.08 3.31 20.58
N LYS A 16 0.79 2.07 20.19
CA LYS A 16 1.67 1.30 19.28
C LYS A 16 1.60 1.87 17.88
N VAL A 17 0.40 2.17 17.39
CA VAL A 17 0.19 2.82 16.08
C VAL A 17 0.88 4.18 16.04
N LEU A 18 0.70 5.01 17.07
CA LEU A 18 1.34 6.32 17.15
C LEU A 18 2.87 6.21 17.16
N LYS A 19 3.41 5.24 17.89
CA LYS A 19 4.85 4.95 17.90
C LYS A 19 5.35 4.49 16.52
N ALA A 20 4.62 3.59 15.86
CA ALA A 20 4.96 3.13 14.51
C ALA A 20 4.96 4.30 13.50
N TYR A 21 3.91 5.12 13.51
CA TYR A 21 3.82 6.31 12.66
C TYR A 21 4.97 7.28 12.92
N ASN A 22 5.29 7.58 14.18
CA ASN A 22 6.38 8.48 14.52
C ASN A 22 7.73 7.94 14.05
N ASN A 23 7.99 6.63 14.21
CA ASN A 23 9.21 6.01 13.72
C ASN A 23 9.33 6.12 12.20
N LEU A 24 8.27 5.83 11.46
CA LEU A 24 8.22 5.93 9.99
C LEU A 24 8.40 7.39 9.53
N SER A 25 7.74 8.33 10.20
CA SER A 25 7.79 9.76 9.91
C SER A 25 9.18 10.33 10.13
N VAL A 26 9.82 10.03 11.26
CA VAL A 26 11.21 10.45 11.54
C VAL A 26 12.19 9.84 10.53
N ALA A 27 12.04 8.55 10.23
CA ALA A 27 12.92 7.84 9.30
C ALA A 27 12.84 8.40 7.87
N SER A 28 11.64 8.78 7.42
CA SER A 28 11.37 9.22 6.04
C SER A 28 11.32 10.74 5.84
N SER A 29 11.39 11.53 6.91
CA SER A 29 11.22 13.00 6.91
C SER A 29 12.05 13.79 5.90
N HIS A 30 13.17 13.25 5.44
CA HIS A 30 14.06 13.92 4.48
C HIS A 30 13.67 13.69 3.01
N PHE A 31 12.78 12.74 2.70
CA PHE A 31 12.39 12.41 1.32
C PHE A 31 10.89 12.19 1.09
N ALA A 32 10.09 12.00 2.16
CA ALA A 32 8.67 11.71 2.04
C ALA A 32 7.81 12.47 3.05
N GLU A 33 6.54 12.67 2.66
CA GLU A 33 5.48 13.06 3.59
C GLU A 33 4.84 11.79 4.16
N SER A 34 4.70 11.70 5.49
CA SER A 34 4.05 10.56 6.14
C SER A 34 2.59 10.84 6.46
N TYR A 35 1.73 9.83 6.29
CA TYR A 35 0.31 9.88 6.60
C TYR A 35 -0.13 8.63 7.37
N ILE A 36 -1.14 8.80 8.22
CA ILE A 36 -1.97 7.69 8.67
C ILE A 36 -3.06 7.47 7.62
N LEU A 37 -3.17 6.24 7.14
CA LEU A 37 -4.26 5.79 6.27
C LEU A 37 -5.26 5.03 7.15
N TYR A 38 -6.31 5.73 7.59
CA TYR A 38 -7.17 5.27 8.68
C TYR A 38 -8.52 4.74 8.20
N HIS A 39 -8.82 3.49 8.57
CA HIS A 39 -10.15 2.91 8.40
C HIS A 39 -11.09 3.49 9.45
N LYS A 40 -11.87 4.50 9.08
CA LYS A 40 -12.81 5.17 9.95
C LYS A 40 -14.07 4.33 10.18
N ARG A 41 -14.20 3.75 11.37
CA ARG A 41 -15.42 3.03 11.81
C ARG A 41 -16.35 3.86 12.69
N SER A 42 -15.86 4.97 13.23
CA SER A 42 -16.58 5.83 14.17
C SER A 42 -16.06 7.27 14.07
N THR A 43 -16.26 8.08 15.11
CA THR A 43 -15.66 9.41 15.24
C THR A 43 -14.14 9.35 15.15
N LEU A 44 -13.54 10.43 14.65
CA LEU A 44 -12.10 10.50 14.54
C LEU A 44 -11.45 10.51 15.94
N PRO A 45 -10.42 9.69 16.20
CA PRO A 45 -9.66 9.73 17.44
C PRO A 45 -8.99 11.09 17.64
N TYR A 46 -8.97 11.60 18.86
CA TYR A 46 -8.33 12.88 19.20
C TYR A 46 -6.81 12.80 18.97
N GLU A 47 -6.22 11.63 19.15
CA GLU A 47 -4.81 11.31 18.95
C GLU A 47 -4.32 11.61 17.53
N PHE A 48 -5.22 11.67 16.55
CA PHE A 48 -4.91 11.94 15.16
C PHE A 48 -5.15 13.40 14.75
N SER A 49 -5.57 14.30 15.66
CA SER A 49 -5.98 15.67 15.31
C SER A 49 -4.87 16.50 14.65
N GLU A 50 -3.62 16.26 15.06
CA GLU A 50 -2.43 16.99 14.57
C GLU A 50 -1.65 16.20 13.50
N LEU A 51 -2.12 15.01 13.13
CA LEU A 51 -1.41 14.13 12.21
C LEU A 51 -1.95 14.27 10.78
N ARG A 52 -1.07 14.05 9.80
CA ARG A 52 -1.50 13.92 8.41
C ARG A 52 -2.30 12.64 8.27
N LEU A 53 -3.53 12.78 7.83
CA LEU A 53 -4.50 11.70 7.85
C LEU A 53 -5.24 11.64 6.53
N HIS A 54 -5.39 10.42 6.02
CA HIS A 54 -6.36 10.10 4.98
C HIS A 54 -7.32 9.06 5.53
N THR A 55 -8.60 9.40 5.60
CA THR A 55 -9.63 8.49 6.13
C THR A 55 -10.41 7.84 5.02
N PHE A 56 -10.70 6.55 5.17
CA PHE A 56 -11.58 5.81 4.28
C PHE A 56 -12.57 4.97 5.08
N THR A 57 -13.61 4.48 4.40
CA THR A 57 -14.60 3.54 4.93
C THR A 57 -14.78 2.39 3.94
N ASP A 58 -15.56 1.35 4.30
CA ASP A 58 -15.89 0.26 3.37
C ASP A 58 -16.59 0.73 2.07
N SER A 59 -17.07 1.99 1.98
CA SER A 59 -17.67 2.53 0.75
C SER A 59 -16.71 2.53 -0.45
N ILE A 60 -15.40 2.64 -0.22
CA ILE A 60 -14.39 2.68 -1.28
C ILE A 60 -14.41 1.44 -2.18
N LEU A 61 -14.92 0.30 -1.67
CA LEU A 61 -15.07 -0.93 -2.46
C LEU A 61 -16.05 -0.77 -3.62
N ASN A 62 -17.03 0.13 -3.50
CA ASN A 62 -18.01 0.43 -4.54
C ASN A 62 -17.65 1.71 -5.31
N ASP A 63 -17.13 2.71 -4.59
CA ASP A 63 -16.89 4.05 -5.15
C ASP A 63 -15.75 4.08 -6.19
N LEU A 64 -14.80 3.14 -6.09
CA LEU A 64 -13.62 3.09 -6.96
C LEU A 64 -13.86 2.37 -8.29
N GLY A 65 -15.04 1.77 -8.49
CA GLY A 65 -15.41 1.07 -9.73
C GLY A 65 -14.64 -0.23 -9.97
N CYS A 66 -13.99 -0.78 -8.94
CA CYS A 66 -13.31 -2.07 -9.00
C CYS A 66 -14.18 -3.15 -8.35
N THR A 67 -14.18 -4.37 -8.90
CA THR A 67 -14.87 -5.51 -8.28
C THR A 67 -14.06 -6.01 -7.07
N PRO A 68 -14.56 -5.90 -5.84
CA PRO A 68 -13.83 -6.34 -4.67
C PRO A 68 -13.81 -7.89 -4.57
N LEU A 69 -12.72 -8.45 -4.05
CA LEU A 69 -12.60 -9.90 -3.81
C LEU A 69 -13.52 -10.39 -2.68
N ALA A 70 -13.87 -9.50 -1.76
CA ALA A 70 -14.69 -9.76 -0.58
C ALA A 70 -15.47 -8.49 -0.19
N PRO A 71 -16.59 -8.59 0.53
CA PRO A 71 -17.43 -7.43 0.89
C PRO A 71 -16.83 -6.52 1.98
N LYS A 72 -15.60 -6.78 2.44
CA LYS A 72 -14.91 -6.02 3.49
C LYS A 72 -13.50 -5.67 3.05
N ILE A 73 -12.99 -4.53 3.50
CA ILE A 73 -11.60 -4.14 3.25
C ILE A 73 -10.64 -5.11 3.94
N VAL A 74 -10.97 -5.49 5.17
CA VAL A 74 -10.21 -6.44 5.98
C VAL A 74 -11.05 -7.70 6.22
N PRO A 75 -10.54 -8.91 5.90
CA PRO A 75 -9.24 -9.20 5.27
C PRO A 75 -9.30 -9.15 3.72
N GLY A 76 -8.21 -8.72 3.08
CA GLY A 76 -7.93 -9.06 1.67
C GLY A 76 -8.06 -7.95 0.62
N SER A 77 -8.50 -6.74 0.98
CA SER A 77 -8.63 -5.60 0.04
C SER A 77 -7.83 -4.37 0.49
N CYS A 78 -6.71 -4.56 1.20
CA CYS A 78 -5.83 -3.50 1.73
C CYS A 78 -5.23 -2.58 0.66
N HIS A 79 -5.29 -2.96 -0.62
CA HIS A 79 -4.85 -2.15 -1.75
C HIS A 79 -5.86 -1.05 -2.15
N PHE A 80 -7.15 -1.18 -1.80
CA PHE A 80 -8.17 -0.18 -2.10
C PHE A 80 -7.92 1.14 -1.35
N PRO A 81 -7.61 1.16 -0.04
CA PRO A 81 -7.25 2.39 0.67
C PRO A 81 -6.07 3.14 0.02
N LEU A 82 -5.06 2.40 -0.43
CA LEU A 82 -3.94 3.01 -1.14
C LEU A 82 -4.40 3.63 -2.46
N TYR A 83 -5.26 2.94 -3.21
CA TYR A 83 -5.79 3.47 -4.46
C TYR A 83 -6.66 4.71 -4.26
N ASP A 84 -7.47 4.74 -3.20
CA ASP A 84 -8.23 5.93 -2.79
C ASP A 84 -7.31 7.12 -2.48
N PHE A 85 -6.28 6.92 -1.65
CA PHE A 85 -5.26 7.94 -1.38
C PHE A 85 -4.55 8.40 -2.65
N PHE A 86 -4.19 7.46 -3.52
CA PHE A 86 -3.51 7.72 -4.78
C PHE A 86 -4.33 8.64 -5.71
N LEU A 87 -5.65 8.49 -5.73
CA LEU A 87 -6.55 9.36 -6.49
C LEU A 87 -6.71 10.74 -5.84
N ALA A 88 -6.73 10.82 -4.51
CA ALA A 88 -6.87 12.06 -3.76
C ALA A 88 -5.58 12.91 -3.77
N CYS A 89 -4.42 12.26 -3.82
CA CYS A 89 -3.10 12.89 -3.78
C CYS A 89 -2.20 12.39 -4.92
N PRO A 90 -2.46 12.78 -6.19
CA PRO A 90 -1.74 12.28 -7.37
C PRO A 90 -0.35 12.92 -7.59
N GLU A 91 0.07 13.85 -6.72
CA GLU A 91 1.32 14.60 -6.87
C GLU A 91 2.58 13.83 -6.48
N TYR A 92 2.44 12.66 -5.86
CA TYR A 92 3.58 11.83 -5.48
C TYR A 92 4.00 10.94 -6.65
N ASP A 93 5.30 10.69 -6.75
CA ASP A 93 5.87 9.75 -7.71
C ASP A 93 5.84 8.32 -7.19
N TYR A 94 5.98 8.14 -5.87
CA TYR A 94 5.96 6.84 -5.21
C TYR A 94 5.16 6.85 -3.91
N TYR A 95 4.50 5.73 -3.65
CA TYR A 95 3.60 5.54 -2.52
C TYR A 95 4.01 4.28 -1.78
N TRP A 96 4.41 4.42 -0.53
CA TRP A 96 4.67 3.32 0.38
C TRP A 96 3.41 3.01 1.17
N LEU A 97 3.07 1.73 1.28
CA LEU A 97 2.06 1.25 2.21
C LEU A 97 2.70 0.29 3.20
N ILE A 98 2.44 0.52 4.49
CA ILE A 98 2.89 -0.32 5.60
C ILE A 98 1.67 -0.66 6.45
N GLU A 99 1.40 -1.95 6.68
CA GLU A 99 0.35 -2.42 7.58
C GLU A 99 0.75 -2.24 9.05
N ASP A 100 -0.20 -1.96 9.94
CA ASP A 100 0.03 -1.66 11.36
C ASP A 100 0.47 -2.87 12.20
N ASP A 101 0.33 -4.07 11.66
CA ASP A 101 0.83 -5.32 12.26
C ASP A 101 2.24 -5.71 11.81
N VAL A 102 2.89 -4.89 10.97
CA VAL A 102 4.32 -5.06 10.63
C VAL A 102 5.20 -4.85 11.86
N HIS A 103 5.84 -5.93 12.28
CA HIS A 103 6.92 -5.87 13.26
C HIS A 103 8.28 -5.84 12.55
N PHE A 104 8.93 -4.68 12.55
CA PHE A 104 10.27 -4.50 12.00
C PHE A 104 11.24 -4.14 13.12
N GLU A 105 12.23 -5.00 13.36
CA GLU A 105 13.27 -4.82 14.38
C GLU A 105 14.49 -4.05 13.85
N GLY A 106 14.56 -3.80 12.54
CA GLY A 106 15.66 -3.08 11.90
C GLY A 106 15.50 -1.55 11.95
N ASP A 107 16.43 -0.85 11.29
CA ASP A 107 16.39 0.60 11.17
C ASP A 107 15.58 1.03 9.93
N TRP A 108 14.44 1.68 10.17
CA TRP A 108 13.58 2.22 9.12
C TRP A 108 14.29 3.20 8.19
N ARG A 109 15.22 4.00 8.71
CA ARG A 109 15.96 4.97 7.90
C ARG A 109 16.84 4.24 6.90
N PHE A 110 17.62 3.26 7.39
CA PHE A 110 18.46 2.43 6.53
C PHE A 110 17.61 1.71 5.47
N PHE A 111 16.50 1.09 5.87
CA PHE A 111 15.58 0.44 4.93
C PHE A 111 15.11 1.38 3.81
N PHE A 112 14.63 2.57 4.16
CA PHE A 112 14.14 3.52 3.17
C PHE A 112 15.22 4.11 2.29
N GLU A 113 16.41 4.38 2.84
CA GLU A 113 17.56 4.88 2.10
C GLU A 113 18.02 3.84 1.08
N GLU A 114 18.19 2.58 1.47
CA GLU A 114 18.56 1.49 0.56
C GLU A 114 17.53 1.36 -0.58
N CYS A 115 16.23 1.37 -0.26
CA CYS A 115 15.18 1.27 -1.27
C CYS A 115 15.12 2.49 -2.20
N SER A 116 15.32 3.70 -1.67
CA SER A 116 15.22 4.94 -2.44
C SER A 116 16.47 5.23 -3.27
N GLN A 117 17.66 4.78 -2.85
CA GLN A 117 18.91 4.98 -3.58
C GLN A 117 19.10 3.93 -4.68
N HIS A 118 18.82 2.67 -4.39
CA HIS A 118 19.14 1.57 -5.31
C HIS A 118 17.98 1.15 -6.22
N TYR A 119 16.74 1.45 -5.82
CA TYR A 119 15.57 0.93 -6.50
C TYR A 119 14.56 2.03 -6.83
N LEU A 120 14.98 3.27 -7.10
CA LEU A 120 14.03 4.32 -7.48
C LEU A 120 13.31 3.96 -8.79
N GLU A 121 14.02 3.43 -9.78
CA GLU A 121 13.49 3.18 -11.14
C GLU A 121 12.40 2.10 -11.26
N VAL A 122 12.16 1.29 -10.21
CA VAL A 122 11.17 0.20 -10.29
C VAL A 122 9.76 0.66 -9.91
N ASP A 123 8.77 0.19 -10.67
CA ASP A 123 7.37 0.54 -10.45
C ASP A 123 6.75 -0.13 -9.21
N PHE A 124 7.32 -1.26 -8.76
CA PHE A 124 6.78 -2.02 -7.64
C PHE A 124 7.89 -2.66 -6.82
N LEU A 125 7.87 -2.43 -5.50
CA LEU A 125 8.73 -3.09 -4.52
C LEU A 125 7.87 -3.91 -3.58
N ALA A 126 8.15 -5.20 -3.46
CA ALA A 126 7.47 -6.12 -2.55
C ALA A 126 8.47 -6.86 -1.67
N SER A 127 8.05 -7.20 -0.45
CA SER A 127 8.89 -7.91 0.53
C SER A 127 9.03 -9.41 0.24
N HIS A 128 8.00 -10.03 -0.35
CA HIS A 128 7.98 -11.45 -0.65
C HIS A 128 7.44 -11.66 -2.05
N ILE A 129 8.20 -12.34 -2.91
CA ILE A 129 7.81 -12.66 -4.28
C ILE A 129 8.04 -14.15 -4.50
N TYR A 130 7.04 -14.83 -5.06
CA TYR A 130 7.14 -16.22 -5.47
C TYR A 130 6.69 -16.39 -6.92
N LEU A 131 7.40 -17.25 -7.64
CA LEU A 131 7.04 -17.75 -8.95
C LEU A 131 6.02 -18.90 -8.81
N TYR A 132 5.35 -19.22 -9.92
CA TYR A 132 4.40 -20.33 -9.97
C TYR A 132 5.04 -21.67 -9.60
N ASP A 133 6.22 -21.97 -10.14
CA ASP A 133 6.94 -23.24 -9.93
C ASP A 133 7.38 -23.44 -8.47
N GLN A 134 7.65 -22.37 -7.73
CA GLN A 134 7.98 -22.40 -6.31
C GLN A 134 6.77 -22.75 -5.44
N GLN A 135 5.55 -22.36 -5.85
CA GLN A 135 4.32 -22.57 -5.07
C GLN A 135 3.11 -22.89 -5.95
N PRO A 136 3.11 -24.02 -6.69
CA PRO A 136 2.10 -24.30 -7.72
C PRO A 136 0.70 -24.56 -7.14
N LEU A 137 0.61 -24.93 -5.86
CA LEU A 137 -0.66 -25.21 -5.17
C LEU A 137 -1.37 -23.96 -4.60
N TRP A 138 -0.86 -22.76 -4.85
CA TRP A 138 -1.51 -21.54 -4.37
C TRP A 138 -2.82 -21.28 -5.12
N ARG A 139 -3.92 -21.25 -4.36
CA ARG A 139 -5.30 -21.18 -4.88
C ARG A 139 -5.66 -19.95 -5.72
N TRP A 140 -4.83 -18.89 -5.70
CA TRP A 140 -5.11 -17.63 -6.37
C TRP A 140 -4.36 -17.46 -7.69
N TRP A 141 -3.61 -18.47 -8.15
CA TRP A 141 -2.97 -18.39 -9.45
C TRP A 141 -3.98 -18.09 -10.56
N ASP A 142 -5.14 -18.73 -10.54
CA ASP A 142 -6.20 -18.56 -11.53
C ASP A 142 -6.99 -17.24 -11.44
N SER A 143 -6.82 -16.45 -10.36
CA SER A 143 -7.60 -15.22 -10.20
C SER A 143 -7.05 -14.02 -10.98
N LEU A 144 -5.81 -14.11 -11.49
CA LEU A 144 -5.25 -13.06 -12.34
C LEU A 144 -5.95 -13.05 -13.70
N CYS A 145 -6.70 -11.99 -13.96
CA CYS A 145 -7.37 -11.73 -15.22
C CYS A 145 -6.96 -10.34 -15.74
N HIS A 146 -6.62 -10.25 -17.02
CA HIS A 146 -6.34 -8.98 -17.69
C HIS A 146 -7.29 -8.86 -18.89
N PRO A 147 -7.92 -7.69 -19.12
CA PRO A 147 -9.02 -7.56 -20.09
C PRO A 147 -8.62 -7.99 -21.51
N ASN A 148 -7.38 -7.71 -21.90
CA ASN A 148 -6.90 -7.90 -23.28
C ASN A 148 -5.73 -8.89 -23.42
N LYS A 149 -5.30 -9.55 -22.34
CA LYS A 149 -4.08 -10.38 -22.37
C LYS A 149 -4.25 -11.62 -21.50
N PHE A 150 -3.84 -12.75 -22.05
CA PHE A 150 -3.58 -13.94 -21.25
C PHE A 150 -2.13 -13.91 -20.75
N ILE A 151 -1.94 -14.09 -19.44
CA ILE A 151 -0.61 -14.18 -18.82
C ILE A 151 -0.40 -15.65 -18.43
N PRO A 152 0.50 -16.40 -19.12
CA PRO A 152 0.88 -17.76 -18.75
C PRO A 152 1.35 -17.89 -17.29
N PHE A 153 1.15 -19.06 -16.67
CA PHE A 153 1.48 -19.27 -15.24
C PHE A 153 2.95 -19.06 -14.91
N ASP A 154 3.85 -19.49 -15.78
CA ASP A 154 5.30 -19.32 -15.65
C ASP A 154 5.75 -17.84 -15.69
N LEU A 155 4.88 -16.93 -16.15
CA LEU A 155 5.09 -15.48 -16.11
C LEU A 155 4.35 -14.79 -14.95
N ARG A 156 3.59 -15.53 -14.12
CA ARG A 156 2.88 -14.96 -12.98
C ARG A 156 3.79 -14.90 -11.76
N LEU A 157 3.62 -13.81 -11.01
CA LEU A 157 4.23 -13.60 -9.71
C LEU A 157 3.10 -13.47 -8.69
N ARG A 158 3.31 -14.04 -7.50
CA ARG A 158 2.54 -13.66 -6.32
C ARG A 158 3.42 -12.90 -5.36
N SER A 159 2.81 -11.99 -4.62
CA SER A 159 3.50 -11.29 -3.56
C SER A 159 2.66 -11.23 -2.29
N PHE A 160 3.34 -11.18 -1.14
CA PHE A 160 2.73 -10.85 0.14
C PHE A 160 3.28 -9.49 0.58
N ASN A 161 2.39 -8.52 0.77
CA ASN A 161 2.73 -7.10 0.76
C ASN A 161 2.33 -6.37 2.05
N PRO A 162 2.79 -6.79 3.24
CA PRO A 162 2.56 -6.03 4.46
C PRO A 162 3.37 -4.71 4.47
N ILE A 163 4.44 -4.67 3.66
CA ILE A 163 5.16 -3.47 3.25
C ILE A 163 5.43 -3.53 1.74
N TYR A 164 5.13 -2.44 1.03
CA TYR A 164 5.45 -2.30 -0.38
C TYR A 164 5.51 -0.84 -0.83
N ARG A 165 6.11 -0.61 -2.01
CA ARG A 165 6.09 0.67 -2.71
C ARG A 165 5.51 0.48 -4.11
N ILE A 166 4.70 1.43 -4.55
CA ILE A 166 4.20 1.51 -5.93
C ILE A 166 4.50 2.88 -6.53
N SER A 167 4.91 2.93 -7.80
CA SER A 167 5.09 4.18 -8.54
C SER A 167 3.76 4.70 -9.08
N LYS A 168 3.74 5.98 -9.43
CA LYS A 168 2.59 6.58 -10.13
C LYS A 168 2.33 6.00 -11.52
N SER A 169 3.35 5.45 -12.18
CA SER A 169 3.24 4.84 -13.51
C SER A 169 2.43 3.54 -13.49
N ALA A 170 2.38 2.85 -12.35
CA ALA A 170 1.57 1.66 -12.14
C ALA A 170 0.06 1.95 -11.97
N ARG A 171 -0.36 3.23 -12.08
CA ARG A 171 -1.77 3.62 -12.04
C ARG A 171 -2.60 2.80 -13.03
N PRO A 172 -3.73 2.21 -12.61
CA PRO A 172 -4.71 1.67 -13.53
C PRO A 172 -5.16 2.79 -14.47
N LYS A 173 -4.86 2.65 -15.77
CA LYS A 173 -5.47 3.52 -16.77
C LYS A 173 -6.96 3.21 -16.75
N LYS A 174 -7.81 4.20 -16.52
CA LYS A 174 -9.22 4.04 -16.87
C LYS A 174 -9.24 3.67 -18.35
N ASP A 175 -9.91 2.58 -18.69
CA ASP A 175 -10.21 2.30 -20.09
C ASP A 175 -10.93 3.55 -20.63
N GLU A 176 -10.27 4.27 -21.53
CA GLU A 176 -10.95 5.27 -22.34
C GLU A 176 -11.95 4.51 -23.23
N PRO A 177 -13.21 4.97 -23.32
CA PRO A 177 -14.22 4.31 -24.14
C PRO A 177 -13.83 4.21 -25.61
#